data_AF-A0A834ZAB5-F1
#
_entry.id   AF-A0A834ZAB5-F1
#
_cell.length_a   1.000
_cell.length_b   1.000
_cell.length_c   1.000
_cell.angle_alpha   90.00
_cell.angle_beta   90.00
_cell.angle_gamma   90.00
#
_symmetry.space_group_name_H-M   'P 1'
#
loop_
_entity.id
_entity.type
_entity.pdbx_description
1 polymer ?
#
loop_
_entity_poly.entity_id
_entity_poly.type
_entity_poly.pdbx_seq_one_letter_code
_entity_poly.pdbx_strand_id
1 'polypeptide(L)'
;MEGSESEAIFDSLNLNPQLFINEVLNSVDDLVDGAFEFYEQYAFLLLFYLILSLDLLVFLKTGRNCYSEKLAPRKDNIIAGISSIRNMVQANLDKRLGMWEKYCLRHCFVVPEGFELPKAVGHGHSGLCPQLLEKVISKEAPGDTLMDQDALCDPELDAELDSLRKKLAVVGKESAELNRELRALERQSVLSNNCVGSVNEALQLYEQNSVHDMFQEMIRTSSELRMKMGKLKTKRMEEIENIRAARIYNPNGDMFMMHHNKGLSNVELEELQEFAADVKNI
;
A
#
# COMPACT_ATOMS: atom_id res chain seq x y z
N MET A 1 -12.03 -42.28 22.79
CA MET A 1 -10.64 -41.82 22.83
C MET A 1 -10.45 -41.29 24.23
N GLU A 2 -9.91 -42.12 25.12
CA GLU A 2 -9.53 -41.69 26.47
C GLU A 2 -8.29 -40.81 26.32
N GLY A 3 -8.38 -39.57 26.79
CA GLY A 3 -7.23 -38.70 26.93
C GLY A 3 -6.22 -39.34 27.89
N SER A 4 -4.94 -39.15 27.62
CA SER A 4 -3.88 -39.74 28.46
C SER A 4 -3.92 -39.17 29.88
N GLU A 5 -3.42 -39.91 30.88
CA GLU A 5 -3.31 -39.41 32.27
C GLU A 5 -2.57 -38.05 32.36
N SER A 6 -1.64 -37.83 31.43
CA SER A 6 -0.91 -36.56 31.28
C SER A 6 -1.84 -35.40 30.91
N GLU A 7 -2.80 -35.63 30.02
CA GLU A 7 -3.74 -34.62 29.52
C GLU A 7 -4.64 -34.10 30.64
N ALA A 8 -5.18 -35.01 31.47
CA ALA A 8 -5.99 -34.63 32.63
C ALA A 8 -5.23 -33.77 33.65
N ILE A 9 -3.92 -34.03 33.81
CA ILE A 9 -3.06 -33.26 34.70
C ILE A 9 -2.78 -31.87 34.13
N PHE A 10 -2.46 -31.74 32.85
CA PHE A 10 -2.28 -30.44 32.21
C PHE A 10 -3.58 -29.62 32.23
N ASP A 11 -4.73 -30.24 31.97
CA ASP A 11 -6.04 -29.60 32.06
C ASP A 11 -6.33 -29.09 33.48
N SER A 12 -5.99 -29.87 34.52
CA SER A 12 -6.16 -29.44 35.92
C SER A 12 -5.31 -28.22 36.29
N LEU A 13 -4.18 -28.04 35.61
CA LEU A 13 -3.30 -26.88 35.73
C LEU A 13 -3.66 -25.77 34.72
N ASN A 14 -4.71 -25.96 33.94
CA ASN A 14 -5.14 -25.07 32.87
C ASN A 14 -4.02 -24.78 31.85
N LEU A 15 -3.18 -25.80 31.60
CA LEU A 15 -2.08 -25.79 30.65
C LEU A 15 -2.48 -26.56 29.39
N ASN A 16 -2.11 -26.05 28.23
CA ASN A 16 -2.31 -26.74 26.96
C ASN A 16 -0.97 -26.84 26.20
N PRO A 17 -0.30 -27.99 26.26
CA PRO A 17 0.95 -28.22 25.56
C PRO A 17 0.87 -28.03 24.04
N GLN A 18 -0.25 -28.39 23.43
CA GLN A 18 -0.46 -28.22 21.98
C GLN A 18 -0.52 -26.73 21.62
N LEU A 19 -1.17 -25.90 22.46
CA LEU A 19 -1.22 -24.45 22.25
C LEU A 19 0.18 -23.85 22.26
N PHE A 20 1.03 -24.25 23.21
CA PHE A 20 2.43 -23.81 23.25
C PHE A 20 3.21 -24.25 22.01
N ILE A 21 3.06 -25.49 21.57
CA ILE A 21 3.75 -25.99 20.36
C ILE A 21 3.30 -25.18 19.14
N ASN A 22 2.00 -24.98 18.97
CA ASN A 22 1.47 -24.20 17.85
C ASN A 22 2.00 -22.75 17.85
N GLU A 23 2.11 -22.12 19.01
CA GLU A 23 2.68 -20.77 19.13
C GLU A 23 4.13 -20.71 18.66
N VAL A 24 4.94 -21.71 19.03
CA VAL A 24 6.33 -21.80 18.57
C VAL A 24 6.40 -22.03 17.06
N LEU A 25 5.55 -22.92 16.51
CA LEU A 25 5.48 -23.16 15.07
C LEU A 25 5.14 -21.88 14.30
N ASN A 26 4.08 -21.17 14.72
CA ASN A 26 3.66 -19.91 14.13
C ASN A 26 4.76 -18.85 14.21
N SER A 27 5.44 -18.74 15.36
CA SER A 27 6.55 -17.79 15.54
C SER A 27 7.72 -18.06 14.58
N VAL A 28 7.99 -19.33 14.28
CA VAL A 28 9.03 -19.69 13.31
C VAL A 28 8.58 -19.36 11.89
N ASP A 29 7.34 -19.64 11.53
CA ASP A 29 6.79 -19.28 10.22
C ASP A 29 6.81 -17.76 9.99
N ASP A 30 6.37 -16.96 10.96
CA ASP A 30 6.41 -15.49 10.91
C ASP A 30 7.84 -14.97 10.72
N LEU A 31 8.82 -15.58 11.40
CA LEU A 31 10.24 -15.22 11.27
C LEU A 31 10.76 -15.53 9.86
N VAL A 32 10.41 -16.69 9.31
CA VAL A 32 10.83 -17.10 7.96
C VAL A 32 10.24 -16.15 6.94
N ASP A 33 8.94 -15.86 7.05
CA ASP A 33 8.24 -14.96 6.14
C ASP A 33 8.81 -13.54 6.18
N GLY A 34 9.00 -12.98 7.37
CA GLY A 34 9.62 -11.66 7.53
C GLY A 34 11.04 -11.60 6.99
N ALA A 35 11.85 -12.65 7.17
CA ALA A 35 13.21 -12.71 6.63
C ALA A 35 13.20 -12.71 5.09
N PHE A 36 12.35 -13.52 4.46
CA PHE A 36 12.28 -13.59 3.00
C PHE A 36 11.68 -12.32 2.38
N GLU A 37 10.69 -11.71 3.02
CA GLU A 37 10.17 -10.41 2.59
C GLU A 37 11.28 -9.34 2.60
N PHE A 38 12.08 -9.29 3.67
CA PHE A 38 13.24 -8.39 3.75
C PHE A 38 14.23 -8.61 2.60
N TYR A 39 14.62 -9.86 2.32
CA TYR A 39 15.57 -10.15 1.24
C TYR A 39 15.01 -9.83 -0.14
N GLU A 40 13.71 -10.04 -0.35
CA GLU A 40 13.04 -9.68 -1.59
C GLU A 40 13.05 -8.16 -1.81
N GLN A 41 12.68 -7.38 -0.80
CA GLN A 41 12.75 -5.92 -0.85
C GLN A 41 14.18 -5.41 -1.09
N TYR A 42 15.15 -5.98 -0.37
CA TYR A 42 16.56 -5.63 -0.52
C TYR A 42 17.10 -5.95 -1.91
N ALA A 43 16.72 -7.09 -2.49
CA ALA A 43 17.09 -7.47 -3.84
C ALA A 43 16.53 -6.49 -4.89
N PHE A 44 15.27 -6.04 -4.73
CA PHE A 44 14.68 -5.02 -5.61
C PHE A 44 15.38 -3.67 -5.47
N LEU A 45 15.71 -3.24 -4.25
CA LEU A 45 16.48 -2.02 -4.02
C LEU A 45 17.84 -2.06 -4.72
N LEU A 46 18.59 -3.15 -4.54
CA LEU A 46 19.88 -3.34 -5.22
C LEU A 46 19.74 -3.33 -6.75
N LEU A 47 18.72 -4.00 -7.27
CA LEU A 47 18.43 -4.00 -8.70
C LEU A 47 18.17 -2.56 -9.19
N PHE A 48 17.34 -1.80 -8.47
CA PHE A 48 17.02 -0.41 -8.79
C PHE A 48 18.24 0.51 -8.73
N TYR A 49 19.10 0.39 -7.73
CA TYR A 49 20.34 1.16 -7.64
C TYR A 49 21.32 0.82 -8.78
N LEU A 50 21.47 -0.47 -9.10
CA LEU A 50 22.32 -0.90 -10.21
C LEU A 50 21.81 -0.31 -11.54
N ILE A 51 20.49 -0.30 -11.73
CA ILE A 51 19.83 0.32 -12.89
C ILE A 51 20.13 1.81 -12.93
N LEU A 52 19.82 2.58 -11.89
CA LEU A 52 20.10 4.02 -11.91
C LEU A 52 21.58 4.32 -12.21
N SER A 53 22.50 3.52 -11.67
CA SER A 53 23.94 3.67 -11.94
C SER A 53 24.34 3.36 -13.38
N LEU A 54 23.81 2.28 -13.97
CA LEU A 54 24.07 1.89 -15.35
C LEU A 54 23.49 2.89 -16.35
N ASP A 55 22.32 3.44 -16.05
CA ASP A 55 21.66 4.39 -16.95
C ASP A 55 22.39 5.71 -16.98
N LEU A 56 22.74 6.22 -15.80
CA LEU A 56 23.54 7.43 -15.69
C LEU A 56 24.83 7.27 -16.50
N LEU A 57 25.48 6.10 -16.40
CA LEU A 57 26.68 5.80 -17.15
C LEU A 57 26.45 5.73 -18.67
N VAL A 58 25.38 5.06 -19.12
CA VAL A 58 25.05 4.91 -20.55
C VAL A 58 24.62 6.26 -21.14
N PHE A 59 23.82 7.03 -20.43
CA PHE A 59 23.39 8.37 -20.82
C PHE A 59 24.59 9.30 -20.97
N LEU A 60 25.50 9.33 -19.98
CA LEU A 60 26.74 10.12 -20.05
C LEU A 60 27.64 9.72 -21.22
N LYS A 61 27.61 8.46 -21.67
CA LYS A 61 28.50 7.95 -22.73
C LYS A 61 27.88 8.01 -24.14
N THR A 62 26.57 7.88 -24.25
CA THR A 62 25.89 7.66 -25.55
C THR A 62 24.70 8.59 -25.80
N GLY A 63 24.28 9.39 -24.81
CA GLY A 63 23.15 10.32 -24.92
C GLY A 63 21.78 9.66 -25.12
N ARG A 64 21.67 8.34 -24.87
CA ARG A 64 20.43 7.57 -25.06
C ARG A 64 19.99 6.90 -23.76
N ASN A 65 18.69 6.89 -23.50
CA ASN A 65 18.05 6.03 -22.49
C ASN A 65 17.69 4.70 -23.14
N CYS A 66 18.15 3.59 -22.55
CA CYS A 66 18.01 2.25 -23.13
C CYS A 66 17.45 1.27 -22.10
N TYR A 67 16.21 1.44 -21.60
CA TYR A 67 15.81 0.72 -20.38
C TYR A 67 14.74 -0.37 -20.38
N SER A 68 13.87 -0.54 -21.36
CA SER A 68 12.71 -1.43 -21.10
C SER A 68 12.94 -2.93 -21.37
N GLU A 69 13.86 -3.33 -22.25
CA GLU A 69 13.72 -4.64 -22.89
C GLU A 69 14.51 -5.81 -22.23
N LYS A 70 15.56 -5.54 -21.46
CA LYS A 70 16.37 -6.59 -20.79
C LYS A 70 16.07 -6.76 -19.28
N LEU A 71 15.18 -5.95 -18.74
CA LEU A 71 15.02 -5.79 -17.29
C LEU A 71 13.97 -6.72 -16.68
N ALA A 72 12.81 -6.85 -17.33
CA ALA A 72 11.75 -7.77 -16.92
C ALA A 72 12.26 -9.21 -16.66
N PRO A 73 13.00 -9.85 -17.59
CA PRO A 73 13.46 -11.23 -17.37
C PRO A 73 14.46 -11.36 -16.20
N ARG A 74 15.23 -10.31 -15.87
CA ARG A 74 16.19 -10.37 -14.76
C ARG A 74 15.51 -10.23 -13.40
N LYS A 75 14.46 -9.40 -13.32
CA LYS A 75 13.62 -9.28 -12.13
C LYS A 75 12.94 -10.62 -11.83
N ASP A 76 12.32 -11.21 -12.85
CA ASP A 76 11.57 -12.47 -12.70
C ASP A 76 12.49 -13.63 -12.28
N ASN A 77 13.71 -13.69 -12.82
CA ASN A 77 14.70 -14.70 -12.41
C ASN A 77 15.12 -14.57 -10.94
N ILE A 78 15.25 -13.34 -10.41
CA ILE A 78 15.59 -13.12 -9.00
C ILE A 78 14.45 -13.54 -8.10
N ILE A 79 13.21 -13.15 -8.43
CA ILE A 79 12.01 -13.55 -7.68
C ILE A 79 11.90 -15.08 -7.66
N ALA A 80 12.03 -15.72 -8.82
CA ALA A 80 11.98 -17.18 -8.92
C ALA A 80 13.08 -17.85 -8.09
N GLY A 81 14.29 -17.29 -8.07
CA GLY A 81 15.39 -17.77 -7.23
C GLY A 81 15.08 -17.67 -5.74
N ILE A 82 14.58 -16.52 -5.28
CA ILE A 82 14.20 -16.29 -3.88
C ILE A 82 13.07 -17.25 -3.48
N SER A 83 12.03 -17.39 -4.31
CA SER A 83 10.94 -18.33 -4.06
C SER A 83 11.42 -19.78 -3.96
N SER A 84 12.36 -20.19 -4.80
CA SER A 84 12.96 -21.54 -4.75
C SER A 84 13.68 -21.79 -3.41
N ILE A 85 14.47 -20.81 -2.96
CA ILE A 85 15.17 -20.91 -1.66
C ILE A 85 14.17 -20.92 -0.51
N ARG A 86 13.14 -20.06 -0.54
CA ARG A 86 12.07 -20.05 0.46
C ARG A 86 11.40 -21.41 0.57
N ASN A 87 10.98 -21.98 -0.55
CA ASN A 87 10.32 -23.30 -0.59
C ASN A 87 11.24 -24.40 -0.04
N MET A 88 12.53 -24.36 -0.35
CA MET A 88 13.51 -25.32 0.18
C MET A 88 13.65 -25.18 1.70
N VAL A 89 13.76 -23.95 2.21
CA VAL A 89 13.87 -23.69 3.66
C VAL A 89 12.61 -24.13 4.38
N GLN A 90 11.43 -23.72 3.88
CA GLN A 90 10.14 -24.08 4.46
C GLN A 90 9.96 -25.60 4.53
N ALA A 91 10.17 -26.32 3.41
CA ALA A 91 10.01 -27.78 3.41
C ALA A 91 10.95 -28.49 4.40
N ASN A 92 12.16 -27.96 4.62
CA ASN A 92 13.08 -28.51 5.61
C ASN A 92 12.64 -28.19 7.05
N LEU A 93 12.14 -26.97 7.28
CA LEU A 93 11.62 -26.55 8.58
C LEU A 93 10.37 -27.33 8.94
N ASP A 94 9.37 -27.41 8.06
CA ASP A 94 8.13 -28.18 8.25
C ASP A 94 8.43 -29.63 8.66
N LYS A 95 9.39 -30.26 7.97
CA LYS A 95 9.82 -31.62 8.29
C LYS A 95 10.44 -31.72 9.68
N ARG A 96 11.34 -30.81 10.04
CA ARG A 96 12.05 -30.83 11.34
C ARG A 96 11.11 -30.48 12.48
N LEU A 97 10.29 -29.45 12.30
CA LEU A 97 9.31 -28.99 13.27
C LEU A 97 8.21 -30.01 13.49
N GLY A 98 7.74 -30.71 12.44
CA GLY A 98 6.79 -31.81 12.61
C GLY A 98 7.38 -33.03 13.34
N MET A 99 8.70 -33.27 13.23
CA MET A 99 9.37 -34.28 14.08
C MET A 99 9.53 -33.78 15.52
N TRP A 100 9.86 -32.51 15.70
CA TRP A 100 10.00 -31.87 17.01
C TRP A 100 8.68 -31.84 17.78
N GLU A 101 7.56 -31.46 17.15
CA GLU A 101 6.22 -31.51 17.74
C GLU A 101 5.90 -32.91 18.27
N LYS A 102 6.07 -33.92 17.42
CA LYS A 102 5.86 -35.32 17.83
C LYS A 102 6.75 -35.75 18.98
N TYR A 103 8.00 -35.29 19.01
CA TYR A 103 8.92 -35.57 20.09
C TYR A 103 8.44 -34.91 21.40
N CYS A 104 8.05 -33.64 21.34
CA CYS A 104 7.54 -32.90 22.48
C CYS A 104 6.31 -33.56 23.09
N LEU A 105 5.32 -33.92 22.27
CA LEU A 105 4.10 -34.57 22.75
C LEU A 105 4.34 -35.97 23.32
N ARG A 106 5.38 -36.68 22.87
CA ARG A 106 5.69 -38.04 23.33
C ARG A 106 6.63 -38.10 24.52
N HIS A 107 7.43 -37.06 24.74
CA HIS A 107 8.55 -37.13 25.69
C HIS A 107 8.68 -35.92 26.61
N CYS A 108 8.33 -34.71 26.15
CA CYS A 108 8.45 -33.51 26.97
C CYS A 108 7.16 -33.25 27.76
N PHE A 109 6.01 -33.45 27.13
CA PHE A 109 4.69 -33.22 27.69
C PHE A 109 3.99 -34.53 28.03
N VAL A 110 4.73 -35.42 28.68
CA VAL A 110 4.21 -36.68 29.21
C VAL A 110 4.50 -36.74 30.70
N VAL A 111 3.45 -37.02 31.45
CA VAL A 111 3.52 -37.25 32.88
C VAL A 111 3.91 -38.72 33.11
N PRO A 112 4.93 -39.01 33.94
CA PRO A 112 5.29 -40.38 34.28
C PRO A 112 4.13 -41.16 34.89
N GLU A 113 4.01 -42.44 34.53
CA GLU A 113 2.99 -43.33 35.08
C GLU A 113 3.06 -43.36 36.62
N GLY A 114 1.90 -43.18 37.27
CA GLY A 114 1.79 -43.14 38.73
C GLY A 114 2.09 -41.79 39.37
N PHE A 115 2.34 -40.73 38.57
CA PHE A 115 2.36 -39.38 39.09
C PHE A 115 0.93 -38.88 39.32
N GLU A 116 0.64 -38.54 40.56
CA GLU A 116 -0.61 -37.88 40.94
C GLU A 116 -0.31 -36.46 41.36
N LEU A 117 -1.12 -35.50 40.93
CA LEU A 117 -1.06 -34.16 41.50
C LEU A 117 -1.30 -34.28 43.01
N PRO A 118 -0.48 -33.63 43.86
CA PRO A 118 -0.84 -33.46 45.25
C PRO A 118 -2.23 -32.83 45.28
N LYS A 119 -3.22 -33.59 45.76
CA LYS A 119 -4.59 -33.08 45.88
C LYS A 119 -4.47 -31.76 46.63
N ALA A 120 -4.89 -30.67 45.99
CA ALA A 120 -5.02 -29.38 46.67
C ALA A 120 -5.70 -29.68 48.00
N VAL A 121 -5.05 -29.28 49.09
CA VAL A 121 -5.33 -29.76 50.45
C VAL A 121 -6.76 -29.38 50.88
N GLY A 122 -7.74 -30.12 50.39
CA GLY A 122 -8.93 -30.48 51.12
C GLY A 122 -8.51 -31.61 52.03
N HIS A 123 -8.43 -31.32 53.32
CA HIS A 123 -7.99 -32.23 54.36
C HIS A 123 -8.56 -33.64 54.20
N GLY A 124 -7.67 -34.63 54.10
CA GLY A 124 -8.00 -36.04 54.18
C GLY A 124 -6.70 -36.83 54.34
N HIS A 125 -6.40 -37.18 55.58
CA HIS A 125 -5.21 -37.93 56.00
C HIS A 125 -4.83 -39.11 55.08
N SER A 126 -3.51 -39.21 54.83
CA SER A 126 -2.68 -40.42 55.07
C SER A 126 -1.83 -40.82 53.88
N GLY A 127 -0.50 -40.81 54.08
CA GLY A 127 0.41 -41.73 53.38
C GLY A 127 1.61 -41.13 52.63
N LEU A 128 2.66 -40.76 53.39
CA LEU A 128 4.09 -40.73 52.99
C LEU A 128 4.55 -39.62 52.01
N CYS A 129 5.72 -38.98 52.11
CA CYS A 129 6.93 -39.17 52.93
C CYS A 129 7.63 -37.79 53.12
N PRO A 130 7.90 -37.30 54.35
CA PRO A 130 8.51 -35.98 54.56
C PRO A 130 10.03 -36.13 54.68
N GLN A 131 10.76 -36.18 53.56
CA GLN A 131 12.24 -36.16 53.61
C GLN A 131 12.90 -35.25 52.57
N LEU A 132 12.15 -34.59 51.69
CA LEU A 132 12.72 -33.65 50.71
C LEU A 132 12.22 -32.20 50.83
N LEU A 133 11.16 -31.95 51.60
CA LEU A 133 10.61 -30.59 51.78
C LEU A 133 11.25 -29.84 52.97
N GLU A 134 11.87 -30.53 53.91
CA GLU A 134 12.41 -29.93 55.14
C GLU A 134 13.71 -29.12 54.93
N LYS A 135 14.41 -29.36 53.82
CA LYS A 135 15.71 -28.70 53.55
C LYS A 135 15.60 -27.35 52.84
N VAL A 136 14.43 -26.98 52.32
CA VAL A 136 14.25 -25.70 51.60
C VAL A 136 13.59 -24.63 52.48
N ILE A 137 12.82 -25.01 53.50
CA ILE A 137 12.00 -24.06 54.28
C ILE A 137 12.63 -23.66 55.63
N SER A 138 13.73 -24.27 56.04
CA SER A 138 14.43 -23.93 57.29
C SER A 138 15.31 -22.68 57.15
N LYS A 139 14.70 -21.51 56.89
CA LYS A 139 15.37 -20.22 57.08
C LYS A 139 14.42 -19.07 57.40
N GLU A 140 13.42 -19.28 58.23
CA GLU A 140 12.76 -18.19 58.97
C GLU A 140 12.32 -18.70 60.34
N ALA A 141 12.49 -17.83 61.34
CA ALA A 141 12.55 -18.13 62.76
C ALA A 141 11.22 -18.69 63.35
N PRO A 142 11.26 -19.39 64.50
CA PRO A 142 10.10 -20.08 65.04
C PRO A 142 9.22 -19.10 65.85
N GLY A 143 7.97 -18.94 65.41
CA GLY A 143 6.90 -18.32 66.18
C GLY A 143 5.68 -19.24 66.14
N ASP A 144 5.41 -19.90 67.27
CA ASP A 144 4.18 -20.63 67.54
C ASP A 144 2.96 -19.74 67.27
N THR A 145 2.18 -20.02 66.24
CA THR A 145 0.74 -19.72 66.27
C THR A 145 -0.02 -20.68 65.39
N LEU A 146 -0.80 -21.51 66.07
CA LEU A 146 -1.90 -22.33 65.56
C LEU A 146 -2.91 -21.36 64.91
N MET A 147 -2.92 -21.25 63.58
CA MET A 147 -3.81 -20.34 62.87
C MET A 147 -5.04 -21.06 62.33
N ASP A 148 -6.18 -20.58 62.80
CA ASP A 148 -7.55 -20.81 62.34
C ASP A 148 -7.67 -20.78 60.81
N GLN A 149 -8.51 -21.65 60.27
CA GLN A 149 -8.80 -21.77 58.83
C GLN A 149 -9.68 -20.64 58.28
N ASP A 150 -9.93 -19.57 59.04
CA ASP A 150 -10.74 -18.41 58.64
C ASP A 150 -9.92 -17.30 57.93
N ALA A 151 -8.60 -17.49 57.76
CA ALA A 151 -7.68 -16.49 57.22
C ALA A 151 -7.38 -16.62 55.71
N LEU A 152 -8.12 -17.46 54.96
CA LEU A 152 -7.85 -17.68 53.52
C LEU A 152 -8.46 -16.64 52.56
N CYS A 153 -9.28 -15.72 53.05
CA CYS A 153 -9.58 -14.49 52.31
C CYS A 153 -8.50 -13.48 52.68
N ASP A 154 -7.49 -13.33 51.81
CA ASP A 154 -6.61 -12.19 51.85
C ASP A 154 -7.34 -11.01 51.18
N PRO A 155 -7.89 -10.06 51.96
CA PRO A 155 -8.67 -8.95 51.41
C PRO A 155 -7.83 -8.01 50.55
N GLU A 156 -6.50 -8.04 50.69
CA GLU A 156 -5.58 -7.25 49.86
C GLU A 156 -5.48 -7.87 48.46
N LEU A 157 -5.32 -9.20 48.38
CA LEU A 157 -5.31 -9.93 47.11
C LEU A 157 -6.66 -9.81 46.38
N ASP A 158 -7.77 -9.89 47.10
CA ASP A 158 -9.10 -9.70 46.52
C ASP A 158 -9.30 -8.27 45.99
N ALA A 159 -8.79 -7.26 46.69
CA ALA A 159 -8.81 -5.87 46.23
C ALA A 159 -7.94 -5.65 44.98
N GLU A 160 -6.77 -6.28 44.90
CA GLU A 160 -5.92 -6.26 43.70
C GLU A 160 -6.61 -6.95 42.51
N LEU A 161 -7.23 -8.10 42.72
CA LEU A 161 -7.96 -8.83 41.68
C LEU A 161 -9.12 -8.00 41.14
N ASP A 162 -9.88 -7.34 42.02
CA ASP A 162 -10.95 -6.42 41.60
C ASP A 162 -10.41 -5.18 40.91
N SER A 163 -9.26 -4.66 41.32
CA SER A 163 -8.57 -3.58 40.60
C SER A 163 -8.15 -4.04 39.19
N LEU A 164 -7.63 -5.26 39.03
CA LEU A 164 -7.22 -5.80 37.73
C LEU A 164 -8.43 -6.04 36.83
N ARG A 165 -9.53 -6.58 37.36
CA ARG A 165 -10.79 -6.76 36.62
C ARG A 165 -11.34 -5.43 36.11
N LYS A 166 -11.32 -4.38 36.94
CA LYS A 166 -11.72 -3.02 36.53
C LYS A 166 -10.81 -2.49 35.43
N LYS A 167 -9.49 -2.62 35.56
CA LYS A 167 -8.52 -2.22 34.53
C LYS A 167 -8.74 -2.98 33.22
N LEU A 168 -8.97 -4.29 33.28
CA LEU A 168 -9.24 -5.12 32.11
C LEU A 168 -10.53 -4.68 31.40
N ALA A 169 -11.58 -4.34 32.15
CA ALA A 169 -12.82 -3.81 31.56
C ALA A 169 -12.60 -2.45 30.86
N VAL A 170 -11.77 -1.58 31.43
CA VAL A 170 -11.39 -0.30 30.81
C VAL A 170 -10.59 -0.54 29.53
N VAL A 171 -9.53 -1.34 29.58
CA VAL A 171 -8.70 -1.69 28.41
C VAL A 171 -9.53 -2.38 27.32
N GLY A 172 -10.48 -3.24 27.70
CA GLY A 172 -11.40 -3.87 26.76
C GLY A 172 -12.30 -2.86 26.02
N LYS A 173 -12.76 -1.81 26.73
CA LYS A 173 -13.51 -0.72 26.12
C LYS A 173 -12.65 0.12 25.19
N GLU A 174 -11.44 0.51 25.63
CA GLU A 174 -10.48 1.27 24.84
C GLU A 174 -10.07 0.51 23.57
N SER A 175 -9.81 -0.80 23.68
CA SER A 175 -9.51 -1.68 22.54
C SER A 175 -10.67 -1.72 21.55
N ALA A 176 -11.92 -1.81 22.03
CA ALA A 176 -13.09 -1.79 21.16
C ALA A 176 -13.28 -0.44 20.45
N GLU A 177 -12.92 0.67 21.10
CA GLU A 177 -12.94 2.01 20.52
C GLU A 177 -11.85 2.17 19.46
N LEU A 178 -10.61 1.80 19.77
CA LEU A 178 -9.49 1.81 18.83
C LEU A 178 -9.78 0.98 17.58
N ASN A 179 -10.38 -0.20 17.74
CA ASN A 179 -10.74 -1.06 16.61
C ASN A 179 -11.84 -0.44 15.72
N ARG A 180 -12.76 0.35 16.30
CA ARG A 180 -13.73 1.13 15.51
C ARG A 180 -13.05 2.22 14.72
N GLU A 181 -12.09 2.93 15.31
CA GLU A 181 -11.30 3.96 14.63
C GLU A 181 -10.47 3.36 13.48
N LEU A 182 -9.83 2.23 13.72
CA LEU A 182 -9.05 1.51 12.72
C LEU A 182 -9.91 1.15 11.50
N ARG A 183 -11.12 0.58 11.72
CA ARG A 183 -12.06 0.30 10.63
C ARG A 183 -12.55 1.55 9.90
N ALA A 184 -12.67 2.69 10.59
CA ALA A 184 -13.03 3.95 9.95
C ALA A 184 -11.90 4.46 9.04
N LEU A 185 -10.66 4.37 9.51
CA LEU A 185 -9.46 4.72 8.75
C LEU A 185 -9.27 3.81 7.53
N GLU A 186 -9.49 2.50 7.65
CA GLU A 186 -9.46 1.57 6.52
C GLU A 186 -10.45 1.98 5.42
N ARG A 187 -11.70 2.29 5.80
CA ARG A 187 -12.72 2.75 4.85
C ARG A 187 -12.31 4.06 4.18
N GLN A 188 -11.73 4.99 4.94
CA GLN A 188 -11.25 6.26 4.40
C GLN A 188 -10.08 6.04 3.43
N SER A 189 -9.16 5.13 3.74
CA SER A 189 -8.04 4.74 2.88
C SER A 189 -8.54 4.17 1.55
N VAL A 190 -9.50 3.24 1.59
CA VAL A 190 -10.14 2.68 0.38
C VAL A 190 -10.78 3.79 -0.47
N LEU A 191 -11.54 4.70 0.15
CA LEU A 191 -12.16 5.83 -0.56
C LEU A 191 -11.12 6.78 -1.17
N SER A 192 -10.03 7.06 -0.44
CA SER A 192 -8.92 7.88 -0.92
C SER A 192 -8.25 7.24 -2.14
N ASN A 193 -7.95 5.94 -2.08
CA ASN A 193 -7.33 5.21 -3.19
C ASN A 193 -8.23 5.22 -4.43
N ASN A 194 -9.54 5.02 -4.25
CA ASN A 194 -10.50 5.12 -5.35
C ASN A 194 -10.54 6.54 -5.96
N CYS A 195 -10.47 7.58 -5.12
CA CYS A 195 -10.43 8.97 -5.58
C CYS A 195 -9.16 9.26 -6.40
N VAL A 196 -7.99 8.81 -5.93
CA VAL A 196 -6.72 8.90 -6.68
C VAL A 196 -6.84 8.18 -8.02
N GLY A 197 -7.45 6.99 -8.04
CA GLY A 197 -7.73 6.25 -9.27
C GLY A 197 -8.59 7.03 -10.26
N SER A 198 -9.72 7.58 -9.81
CA SER A 198 -10.62 8.38 -10.66
C SER A 198 -9.97 9.69 -11.14
N VAL A 199 -9.15 10.34 -10.31
CA VAL A 199 -8.40 11.55 -10.71
C VAL A 199 -7.36 11.22 -11.77
N ASN A 200 -6.63 10.11 -11.62
CA ASN A 200 -5.68 9.65 -12.63
C ASN A 200 -6.37 9.28 -13.95
N GLU A 201 -7.53 8.62 -13.89
CA GLU A 201 -8.32 8.29 -15.07
C GLU A 201 -8.80 9.56 -15.80
N ALA A 202 -9.29 10.56 -15.06
CA ALA A 202 -9.64 11.85 -15.64
C ALA A 202 -8.42 12.56 -16.27
N LEU A 203 -7.25 12.49 -15.63
CA LEU A 203 -6.01 13.05 -16.16
C LEU A 203 -5.59 12.36 -17.47
N GLN A 204 -5.68 11.03 -17.53
CA GLN A 204 -5.39 10.28 -18.76
C GLN A 204 -6.34 10.65 -19.90
N LEU A 205 -7.62 10.90 -19.62
CA LEU A 205 -8.56 11.37 -20.64
C LEU A 205 -8.19 12.77 -21.16
N TYR A 206 -7.63 13.63 -20.32
CA TYR A 206 -7.11 14.94 -20.74
C TYR A 206 -5.81 14.83 -21.55
N GLU A 207 -4.96 13.84 -21.27
CA GLU A 207 -3.74 13.59 -22.05
C GLU A 207 -4.04 12.90 -23.40
N GLN A 208 -5.02 11.99 -23.43
CA GLN A 208 -5.44 11.30 -24.66
C GLN A 208 -6.24 12.20 -25.59
N ASN A 209 -7.11 13.05 -25.06
CA ASN A 209 -7.73 14.08 -25.87
C ASN A 209 -6.68 15.16 -26.12
N SER A 210 -6.29 15.36 -27.39
CA SER A 210 -5.39 16.45 -27.78
C SER A 210 -6.02 17.84 -27.62
N VAL A 211 -6.82 18.06 -26.57
CA VAL A 211 -7.47 19.33 -26.25
C VAL A 211 -6.42 20.42 -26.17
N HIS A 212 -5.23 20.13 -25.61
CA HIS A 212 -4.15 21.10 -25.59
C HIS A 212 -3.66 21.46 -27.00
N ASP A 213 -3.37 20.47 -27.84
CA ASP A 213 -2.89 20.70 -29.20
C ASP A 213 -3.95 21.38 -30.08
N MET A 214 -5.21 20.96 -29.97
CA MET A 214 -6.35 21.60 -30.63
C MET A 214 -6.54 23.05 -30.19
N PHE A 215 -6.35 23.34 -28.89
CA PHE A 215 -6.47 24.70 -28.37
C PHE A 215 -5.29 25.57 -28.84
N GLN A 216 -4.09 25.02 -28.91
CA GLN A 216 -2.91 25.71 -29.47
C GLN A 216 -3.08 25.99 -30.96
N GLU A 217 -3.55 25.01 -31.74
CA GLU A 217 -3.83 25.20 -33.17
C GLU A 217 -4.96 26.20 -33.41
N MET A 218 -6.00 26.21 -32.57
CA MET A 218 -7.05 27.23 -32.63
C MET A 218 -6.51 28.63 -32.35
N ILE A 219 -5.61 28.80 -31.38
CA ILE A 219 -4.97 30.08 -31.08
C ILE A 219 -4.10 30.53 -32.27
N ARG A 220 -3.35 29.60 -32.86
CA ARG A 220 -2.50 29.85 -34.02
C ARG A 220 -3.32 30.29 -35.23
N THR A 221 -4.34 29.52 -35.61
CA THR A 221 -5.21 29.80 -36.76
C THR A 221 -6.00 31.10 -36.58
N SER A 222 -6.50 31.38 -35.37
CA SER A 222 -7.16 32.67 -35.06
C SER A 222 -6.21 33.86 -35.22
N SER A 223 -4.96 33.72 -34.79
CA SER A 223 -3.93 34.76 -34.93
C SER A 223 -3.57 35.00 -36.38
N GLU A 224 -3.47 33.94 -37.17
CA GLU A 224 -3.15 34.01 -38.59
C GLU A 224 -4.28 34.64 -39.41
N LEU A 225 -5.53 34.29 -39.12
CA LEU A 225 -6.72 34.93 -39.68
C LEU A 225 -6.72 36.44 -39.40
N ARG A 226 -6.46 36.83 -38.14
CA ARG A 226 -6.41 38.25 -37.74
C ARG A 226 -5.34 39.01 -38.51
N MET A 227 -4.18 38.40 -38.72
CA MET A 227 -3.09 38.98 -39.49
C MET A 227 -3.46 39.16 -40.97
N LYS A 228 -4.02 38.13 -41.62
CA LYS A 228 -4.45 38.19 -43.02
C LYS A 228 -5.56 39.24 -43.21
N MET A 229 -6.51 39.33 -42.28
CA MET A 229 -7.57 40.34 -42.31
C MET A 229 -7.02 41.77 -42.16
N GLY A 230 -5.99 41.96 -41.33
CA GLY A 230 -5.24 43.22 -41.25
C GLY A 230 -4.59 43.59 -42.58
N LYS A 231 -3.86 42.66 -43.21
CA LYS A 231 -3.21 42.86 -44.51
C LYS A 231 -4.22 43.19 -45.63
N LEU A 232 -5.33 42.46 -45.68
CA LEU A 232 -6.40 42.71 -46.66
C LEU A 232 -7.00 44.11 -46.50
N LYS A 233 -7.23 44.54 -45.26
CA LYS A 233 -7.75 45.88 -44.96
C LYS A 233 -6.79 46.97 -45.43
N THR A 234 -5.49 46.81 -45.21
CA THR A 234 -4.46 47.75 -45.69
C THR A 234 -4.39 47.78 -47.21
N LYS A 235 -4.34 46.61 -47.87
CA LYS A 235 -4.31 46.50 -49.35
C LYS A 235 -5.50 47.21 -49.99
N ARG A 236 -6.70 47.01 -49.45
CA ARG A 236 -7.92 47.69 -49.92
C ARG A 236 -7.86 49.20 -49.75
N MET A 237 -7.27 49.69 -48.65
CA MET A 237 -7.15 51.13 -48.39
C MET A 237 -6.16 51.79 -49.37
N GLU A 238 -5.03 51.14 -49.64
CA GLU A 238 -4.05 51.57 -50.64
C GLU A 238 -4.64 51.60 -52.06
N GLU A 239 -5.47 50.61 -52.42
CA GLU A 239 -6.14 50.56 -53.72
C GLU A 239 -7.15 51.70 -53.89
N ILE A 240 -7.96 52.00 -52.87
CA ILE A 240 -8.87 53.15 -52.87
C ILE A 240 -8.08 54.46 -52.99
N GLU A 241 -6.93 54.56 -52.33
CA GLU A 241 -6.07 55.73 -52.37
C GLU A 241 -5.40 55.89 -53.75
N ASN A 242 -4.97 54.80 -54.38
CA ASN A 242 -4.48 54.78 -55.76
C ASN A 242 -5.56 55.19 -56.77
N ILE A 243 -6.80 54.71 -56.62
CA ILE A 243 -7.94 55.13 -57.46
C ILE A 243 -8.21 56.63 -57.28
N ARG A 244 -8.14 57.13 -56.04
CA ARG A 244 -8.30 58.56 -55.74
C ARG A 244 -7.15 59.39 -56.35
N ALA A 245 -5.91 58.92 -56.26
CA ALA A 245 -4.75 59.57 -56.87
C ALA A 245 -4.85 59.57 -58.40
N ALA A 246 -5.23 58.46 -59.03
CA ALA A 246 -5.44 58.38 -60.47
C ALA A 246 -6.50 59.38 -60.97
N ARG A 247 -7.56 59.60 -60.18
CA ARG A 247 -8.61 60.60 -60.47
C ARG A 247 -8.09 62.05 -60.39
N ILE A 248 -7.04 62.31 -59.62
CA ILE A 248 -6.38 63.63 -59.53
C ILE A 248 -5.50 63.89 -60.76
N TYR A 249 -4.82 62.86 -61.27
CA TYR A 249 -3.91 62.99 -62.42
C TYR A 249 -4.60 62.89 -63.80
N ASN A 250 -5.83 62.37 -63.89
CA ASN A 250 -6.59 62.32 -65.14
C ASN A 250 -8.11 62.58 -64.92
N PRO A 251 -8.57 63.84 -64.94
CA PRO A 251 -9.95 64.20 -64.59
C PRO A 251 -11.01 63.95 -65.68
N ASN A 252 -10.62 63.54 -66.90
CA ASN A 252 -11.53 63.46 -68.06
C ASN A 252 -11.73 62.04 -68.63
N GLY A 253 -11.34 60.99 -67.91
CA GLY A 253 -11.67 59.60 -68.29
C GLY A 253 -13.05 59.18 -67.76
N ASP A 254 -14.02 59.15 -68.67
CA ASP A 254 -15.41 58.69 -68.55
C ASP A 254 -16.08 58.53 -67.17
N MET A 255 -17.04 59.43 -66.97
CA MET A 255 -17.86 59.62 -65.80
C MET A 255 -19.15 58.80 -65.89
N PHE A 256 -19.08 57.48 -66.11
CA PHE A 256 -20.29 56.65 -66.13
C PHE A 256 -20.09 55.28 -65.47
N MET A 257 -21.05 54.94 -64.59
CA MET A 257 -21.17 53.72 -63.76
C MET A 257 -20.55 53.76 -62.35
N MET A 258 -20.88 54.77 -61.54
CA MET A 258 -21.00 54.51 -60.09
C MET A 258 -22.33 53.80 -59.83
N HIS A 259 -22.33 52.48 -59.98
CA HIS A 259 -23.33 51.67 -59.29
C HIS A 259 -23.13 51.86 -57.78
N HIS A 260 -24.01 52.65 -57.18
CA HIS A 260 -24.35 52.53 -55.77
C HIS A 260 -24.78 51.09 -55.49
N ASN A 261 -23.88 50.24 -55.02
CA ASN A 261 -24.18 48.95 -54.41
C ASN A 261 -23.21 48.78 -53.24
N LYS A 262 -23.72 48.93 -52.02
CA LYS A 262 -23.97 47.83 -51.07
C LYS A 262 -22.69 47.09 -50.68
N GLY A 263 -22.39 47.11 -49.39
CA GLY A 263 -21.23 46.42 -48.82
C GLY A 263 -21.20 44.93 -49.14
N LEU A 264 -20.02 44.31 -48.95
CA LEU A 264 -19.69 42.89 -49.13
C LEU A 264 -20.02 42.23 -50.48
N SER A 265 -20.82 42.82 -51.37
CA SER A 265 -21.36 42.14 -52.56
C SER A 265 -20.54 42.28 -53.85
N ASN A 266 -19.28 42.77 -53.77
CA ASN A 266 -18.44 43.00 -54.95
C ASN A 266 -17.08 42.28 -54.89
N VAL A 267 -16.92 41.29 -54.01
CA VAL A 267 -15.76 40.39 -54.05
C VAL A 267 -15.97 39.48 -55.27
N GLU A 268 -15.06 39.54 -56.25
CA GLU A 268 -15.08 38.60 -57.38
C GLU A 268 -15.00 37.17 -56.83
N LEU A 269 -15.81 36.26 -57.39
CA LEU A 269 -15.93 34.88 -56.93
C LEU A 269 -14.54 34.22 -56.83
N GLU A 270 -13.62 34.61 -57.70
CA GLU A 270 -12.23 34.18 -57.77
C GLU A 270 -11.41 34.57 -56.53
N GLU A 271 -11.57 35.79 -56.00
CA GLU A 271 -10.87 36.22 -54.77
C GLU A 271 -11.42 35.50 -53.53
N LEU A 272 -12.73 35.24 -53.50
CA LEU A 272 -13.35 34.47 -52.42
C LEU A 272 -12.98 32.99 -52.51
N GLN A 273 -12.78 32.48 -53.73
CA GLN A 273 -12.39 31.10 -54.00
C GLN A 273 -10.90 30.87 -53.75
N GLU A 274 -10.04 31.87 -54.02
CA GLU A 274 -8.63 31.90 -53.62
C GLU A 274 -8.50 31.95 -52.09
N PHE A 275 -9.25 32.82 -51.42
CA PHE A 275 -9.29 32.87 -49.96
C PHE A 275 -9.83 31.56 -49.35
N ALA A 276 -10.87 30.97 -49.94
CA ALA A 276 -11.43 29.70 -49.47
C ALA A 276 -10.48 28.52 -49.74
N ALA A 277 -9.72 28.53 -50.84
CA ALA A 277 -8.69 27.53 -51.13
C ALA A 277 -7.50 27.65 -50.17
N ASP A 278 -7.11 28.87 -49.82
CA ASP A 278 -6.08 29.15 -48.82
C ASP A 278 -6.48 28.69 -47.42
N VAL A 279 -7.77 28.77 -47.06
CA VAL A 279 -8.29 28.30 -45.77
C VAL A 279 -8.48 26.78 -45.74
N LYS A 280 -8.71 26.13 -46.89
CA LYS A 280 -8.85 24.66 -46.99
C LYS A 280 -7.52 23.90 -46.94
N ASN A 281 -6.40 24.61 -47.11
CA ASN A 281 -5.03 24.08 -47.09
C ASN A 281 -4.31 24.33 -45.74
N ILE A 282 -5.06 24.73 -44.71
CA ILE A 282 -4.66 24.80 -43.30
C ILE A 282 -5.32 23.63 -42.58
#